data_AF-A0A830B6M6-F1
#
_entry.id   AF-A0A830B6M6-F1
#
_cell.length_a   1.000
_cell.length_b   1.000
_cell.length_c   1.000
_cell.angle_alpha   90.00
_cell.angle_beta   90.00
_cell.angle_gamma   90.00
#
_symmetry.space_group_name_H-M   'P 1'
#
loop_
_entity.id
_entity.type
_entity.pdbx_description
1 polymer ?
#
loop_
_entity_poly.entity_id
_entity_poly.type
_entity_poly.pdbx_seq_one_letter_code
_entity_poly.pdbx_strand_id
1 'polypeptide(L)'
;MVLIKMRKTAEAFLGPTVKNTVVTVLAYLNDPQCQATKDAGVIAGLNVMHIINEPTAAIANFSLSPSSSTFKRWTPSKRKKTKKMKVRKFLFLFVCLFSVIRINQAERCIYKE
;
A
#
# COMPACT_ATOMS: atom_id res chain seq x y z
N MET A 1 -9.20 10.14 -5.28
CA MET A 1 -8.00 10.95 -5.57
C MET A 1 -6.87 10.70 -4.55
N VAL A 2 -6.03 9.67 -4.76
CA VAL A 2 -4.94 9.31 -3.82
C VAL A 2 -3.63 10.02 -4.15
N LEU A 3 -3.24 10.08 -5.43
CA LEU A 3 -2.00 10.72 -5.89
C LEU A 3 -1.93 12.21 -5.54
N ILE A 4 -3.05 12.93 -5.63
CA ILE A 4 -3.13 14.35 -5.25
C ILE A 4 -2.90 14.54 -3.76
N LYS A 5 -3.40 13.64 -2.91
CA LYS A 5 -3.16 13.70 -1.47
C LYS A 5 -1.68 13.45 -1.15
N MET A 6 -1.07 12.45 -1.79
CA MET A 6 0.34 12.14 -1.61
C MET A 6 1.25 13.28 -2.09
N ARG A 7 0.90 13.92 -3.20
CA ARG A 7 1.58 15.12 -3.67
C ARG A 7 1.52 16.25 -2.63
N LYS A 8 0.34 16.57 -2.11
CA LYS A 8 0.18 17.62 -1.09
C LYS A 8 1.00 17.34 0.18
N THR A 9 1.04 16.08 0.63
CA THR A 9 1.87 15.68 1.77
C THR A 9 3.37 15.86 1.47
N ALA A 10 3.82 15.50 0.27
CA ALA A 10 5.21 15.68 -0.14
C ALA A 10 5.59 17.18 -0.26
N GLU A 11 4.70 18.00 -0.84
CA GLU A 11 4.90 19.45 -0.93
C GLU A 11 4.95 20.10 0.45
N ALA A 12 4.12 19.64 1.41
CA ALA A 12 4.16 20.12 2.79
C ALA A 12 5.47 19.75 3.52
N PHE A 13 6.08 18.60 3.19
CA PHE A 13 7.32 18.16 3.83
C PHE A 13 8.56 18.81 3.20
N LEU A 14 8.59 18.92 1.87
CA LEU A 14 9.74 19.43 1.14
C LEU A 14 9.73 20.97 1.05
N GLY A 15 8.55 21.60 0.95
CA GLY A 15 8.38 23.04 0.74
C GLY A 15 8.06 23.46 -0.72
N PRO A 16 8.81 23.01 -1.76
CA PRO A 16 8.56 23.39 -3.14
C PRO A 16 7.54 22.46 -3.82
N THR A 17 7.02 22.91 -4.97
CA THR A 17 6.08 22.13 -5.79
C THR A 17 6.75 20.89 -6.39
N VAL A 18 6.16 19.72 -6.18
CA VAL A 18 6.66 18.45 -6.74
C VAL A 18 6.08 18.26 -8.14
N LYS A 19 6.94 18.25 -9.15
CA LYS A 19 6.54 18.13 -10.57
C LYS A 19 6.87 16.77 -11.19
N ASN A 20 8.03 16.21 -10.88
CA ASN A 20 8.50 14.96 -11.46
C ASN A 20 8.40 13.83 -10.44
N THR A 21 7.90 12.68 -10.85
CA THR A 21 7.75 11.52 -9.98
C THR A 21 8.10 10.21 -10.69
N VAL A 22 8.46 9.24 -9.87
CA VAL A 22 8.64 7.84 -10.25
C VAL A 22 7.56 7.05 -9.53
N VAL A 23 6.85 6.19 -10.27
CA VAL A 23 5.74 5.40 -9.73
C VAL A 23 6.13 3.93 -9.72
N THR A 24 5.89 3.25 -8.60
CA THR A 24 6.11 1.81 -8.50
C THR A 24 4.86 1.04 -8.93
N VAL A 25 5.05 -0.01 -9.71
CA VAL A 25 3.99 -0.88 -10.22
C VAL A 25 4.35 -2.34 -9.94
N LEU A 26 3.33 -3.18 -9.81
CA LEU A 26 3.48 -4.61 -9.60
C LEU A 26 4.05 -5.26 -10.87
N ALA A 27 4.98 -6.21 -10.70
CA ALA A 27 5.69 -6.84 -11.82
C ALA A 27 4.78 -7.65 -12.78
N TYR A 28 3.53 -7.89 -12.39
CA TYR A 28 2.55 -8.65 -13.18
C TYR A 28 1.51 -7.76 -13.87
N LEU A 29 1.67 -6.43 -13.81
CA LEU A 29 0.73 -5.50 -14.44
C LEU A 29 0.97 -5.45 -15.97
N ASN A 30 -0.11 -5.46 -16.74
CA ASN A 30 -0.02 -5.41 -18.21
C ASN A 30 0.18 -3.96 -18.71
N ASP A 31 0.75 -3.79 -19.90
CA ASP A 31 0.98 -2.49 -20.55
C ASP A 31 -0.20 -1.50 -20.51
N PRO A 32 -1.47 -1.87 -20.80
CA PRO A 32 -2.59 -0.92 -20.72
C PRO A 32 -2.86 -0.42 -19.30
N GLN A 33 -2.65 -1.25 -18.28
CA GLN A 33 -2.82 -0.85 -16.88
C GLN A 33 -1.64 0.02 -16.41
N CYS A 34 -0.43 -0.26 -16.92
CA CYS A 34 0.72 0.63 -16.74
C CYS A 34 0.46 2.00 -17.37
N GLN A 35 -0.13 2.05 -18.55
CA GLN A 35 -0.50 3.31 -19.21
C GLN A 35 -1.56 4.08 -18.42
N ALA A 36 -2.62 3.40 -17.96
CA ALA A 36 -3.62 4.01 -17.09
C ALA A 36 -3.01 4.58 -15.79
N THR A 37 -1.96 3.94 -15.27
CA THR A 37 -1.22 4.43 -14.09
C THR A 37 -0.42 5.71 -14.41
N LYS A 38 0.17 5.81 -15.60
CA LYS A 38 0.82 7.07 -16.06
C LYS A 38 -0.20 8.18 -16.22
N ASP A 39 -1.32 7.87 -16.86
CA ASP A 39 -2.39 8.83 -17.12
C ASP A 39 -2.99 9.35 -15.79
N ALA A 40 -3.15 8.49 -14.79
CA ALA A 40 -3.52 8.89 -13.43
C ALA A 40 -2.51 9.85 -12.78
N GLY A 41 -1.21 9.69 -13.08
CA GLY A 41 -0.16 10.63 -12.69
C GLY A 41 -0.31 12.00 -13.35
N VAL A 42 -0.59 12.02 -14.65
CA VAL A 42 -0.83 13.26 -15.42
C VAL A 42 -2.06 14.01 -14.89
N ILE A 43 -3.16 13.30 -14.59
CA ILE A 43 -4.38 13.87 -14.00
C ILE A 43 -4.09 14.48 -12.61
N ALA A 44 -3.13 13.92 -11.86
CA ALA A 44 -2.68 14.48 -10.58
C ALA A 44 -1.70 15.69 -10.74
N GLY A 45 -1.40 16.09 -11.97
CA GLY A 45 -0.46 17.15 -12.30
C GLY A 45 1.01 16.78 -12.01
N LEU A 46 1.33 15.49 -12.06
CA LEU A 46 2.67 14.94 -11.87
C LEU A 46 3.18 14.38 -13.21
N ASN A 47 4.44 14.65 -13.53
CA ASN A 47 5.13 14.08 -14.67
C ASN A 47 5.79 12.76 -14.27
N VAL A 48 5.26 11.64 -14.76
CA VAL A 48 5.77 10.30 -14.48
C VAL A 48 6.94 10.00 -15.41
N MET A 49 8.17 10.10 -14.92
CA MET A 49 9.38 9.88 -15.72
C MET A 49 9.58 8.40 -16.05
N HIS A 50 9.49 7.55 -15.03
CA HIS A 50 9.64 6.11 -15.16
C HIS A 50 8.66 5.38 -14.25
N ILE A 51 8.19 4.23 -14.75
CA ILE A 51 7.54 3.22 -13.93
C ILE A 51 8.58 2.18 -13.57
N ILE A 52 8.72 1.90 -12.28
CA ILE A 52 9.66 0.90 -11.77
C ILE A 52 8.87 -0.26 -11.17
N ASN A 53 9.35 -1.48 -11.38
CA ASN A 53 8.79 -2.65 -10.73
C ASN A 53 9.06 -2.59 -9.22
N GLU A 54 8.03 -2.83 -8.42
CA GLU A 54 8.12 -2.90 -6.95
C GLU A 54 9.27 -3.78 -6.43
N PRO A 55 9.49 -5.02 -6.92
CA PRO A 55 10.60 -5.84 -6.39
C PRO A 55 11.97 -5.21 -6.67
N THR A 56 12.13 -4.53 -7.81
CA THR A 56 13.37 -3.83 -8.15
C THR A 56 13.58 -2.60 -7.25
N ALA A 57 12.51 -1.83 -7.01
CA ALA A 57 12.56 -0.67 -6.12
C ALA A 57 12.86 -1.08 -4.66
N ALA A 58 12.30 -2.20 -4.20
CA ALA A 58 12.56 -2.73 -2.86
C ALA A 58 14.03 -3.15 -2.69
N ILE A 59 14.60 -3.83 -3.69
CA ILE A 59 16.03 -4.22 -3.67
C ILE A 59 16.93 -2.98 -3.70
N ALA A 60 16.61 -1.98 -4.52
CA ALA A 60 17.37 -0.73 -4.58
C ALA A 60 17.41 -0.05 -3.19
N ASN A 61 16.26 0.10 -2.53
CA ASN A 61 16.19 0.70 -1.19
C ASN A 61 16.99 -0.10 -0.15
N PHE A 62 16.93 -1.43 -0.18
CA PHE A 62 17.72 -2.26 0.73
C PHE A 62 19.22 -2.07 0.52
N SER A 63 19.65 -2.01 -0.74
CA SER A 63 21.07 -1.84 -1.10
C SER A 63 21.64 -0.47 -0.70
N LEU A 64 20.79 0.57 -0.67
CA LEU A 64 21.18 1.94 -0.33
C LEU A 64 21.06 2.28 1.17
N SER A 65 20.54 1.37 2.01
CA SER A 65 20.38 1.63 3.45
C SER A 65 21.68 1.33 4.22
N PRO A 66 22.40 2.34 4.74
CA PRO A 66 23.59 2.09 5.53
C PRO A 66 23.20 1.57 6.92
N SER A 67 23.61 0.34 7.20
CA SER A 67 23.63 -0.33 8.51
C SER A 67 22.30 -0.83 9.09
N SER A 68 22.33 -2.14 9.42
CA SER A 68 21.48 -2.86 10.38
C SER A 68 20.04 -3.26 9.97
N SER A 69 19.92 -4.40 9.31
CA SER A 69 19.36 -5.58 9.96
C SER A 69 19.36 -6.78 9.02
N THR A 70 20.00 -7.85 9.48
CA THR A 70 19.88 -9.23 9.01
C THR A 70 18.50 -9.50 8.42
N PHE A 71 18.43 -9.99 7.19
CA PHE A 71 17.22 -10.59 6.62
C PHE A 71 16.69 -11.61 7.63
N LYS A 72 15.71 -11.21 8.45
CA LYS A 72 15.02 -12.13 9.35
C LYS A 72 14.18 -13.00 8.45
N ARG A 73 14.78 -14.10 8.01
CA ARG A 73 14.07 -15.24 7.42
C ARG A 73 12.93 -15.55 8.38
N TRP A 74 11.71 -15.32 7.94
CA TRP A 74 10.53 -15.73 8.67
C TRP A 74 10.55 -17.27 8.72
N THR A 75 11.15 -17.82 9.78
CA THR A 75 10.98 -19.22 10.12
C THR A 75 9.74 -19.31 10.99
N PRO A 76 8.76 -20.18 10.68
CA PRO A 76 7.60 -20.38 11.52
C PRO A 76 8.03 -21.08 12.82
N SER A 77 8.56 -20.33 13.78
CA SER A 77 8.94 -20.86 15.09
C SER A 77 7.71 -20.87 16.02
N LYS A 78 7.11 -22.07 16.11
CA LYS A 78 6.25 -22.61 17.18
C LYS A 78 5.15 -21.66 17.72
N ARG A 79 3.92 -21.92 17.25
CA ARG A 79 2.65 -21.65 17.95
C ARG A 79 2.79 -21.99 19.45
N LYS A 80 2.89 -21.00 20.33
CA LYS A 80 2.62 -21.19 21.76
C LYS A 80 1.11 -21.12 21.97
N LYS A 81 0.47 -22.28 22.11
CA LYS A 81 -0.88 -22.40 22.69
C LYS A 81 -0.80 -21.97 24.15
N THR A 82 -1.44 -20.85 24.51
CA THR A 82 -1.72 -20.54 25.93
C THR A 82 -3.20 -20.21 26.11
N LYS A 83 -3.88 -21.23 26.65
CA LYS A 83 -4.95 -21.27 27.66
C LYS A 83 -5.87 -20.04 27.86
N LYS A 84 -7.15 -20.40 28.06
CA LYS A 84 -8.25 -19.68 28.75
C LYS A 84 -9.11 -18.77 27.87
N MET A 85 -9.94 -19.40 27.03
CA MET A 85 -11.18 -18.78 26.55
C MET A 85 -12.16 -18.70 27.73
N LYS A 86 -12.22 -17.55 28.39
CA LYS A 86 -13.22 -17.22 29.40
C LYS A 86 -14.24 -16.30 28.74
N VAL A 87 -15.32 -16.89 28.22
CA VAL A 87 -16.69 -16.42 27.84
C VAL A 87 -16.94 -14.97 27.33
N ARG A 88 -16.10 -13.99 27.63
CA ARG A 88 -16.15 -12.62 27.09
C ARG A 88 -15.71 -12.49 25.62
N LYS A 89 -15.22 -13.57 25.01
CA LYS A 89 -14.73 -13.61 23.62
C LYS A 89 -15.82 -13.86 22.58
N PHE A 90 -17.04 -14.23 23.00
CA PHE A 90 -18.16 -14.44 22.10
C PHE A 90 -18.86 -13.12 21.72
N LEU A 91 -18.85 -12.11 22.62
CA LEU A 91 -19.48 -10.82 22.35
C LEU A 91 -18.65 -9.93 21.40
N PHE A 92 -17.32 -10.08 21.42
CA PHE A 92 -16.44 -9.29 20.55
C PHE A 92 -16.41 -9.82 19.10
N LEU A 93 -16.66 -11.12 18.89
CA LEU A 93 -16.79 -11.67 17.54
C LEU A 93 -18.08 -11.20 16.85
N PHE A 94 -19.17 -11.01 17.60
CA PHE A 94 -20.44 -10.56 17.03
C PHE A 94 -20.40 -9.08 16.59
N VAL A 95 -19.72 -8.22 17.35
CA VAL A 95 -19.52 -6.81 16.97
C VAL A 95 -18.56 -6.66 15.78
N CYS A 96 -17.50 -7.49 15.69
CA CYS A 96 -16.61 -7.46 14.52
C CYS A 96 -17.28 -8.01 13.25
N LEU A 97 -18.10 -9.06 13.35
CA LEU A 97 -18.78 -9.62 12.17
C LEU A 97 -19.81 -8.64 11.59
N PHE A 98 -20.47 -7.83 12.43
CA PHE A 98 -21.41 -6.80 11.97
C PHE A 98 -20.72 -5.60 11.31
N SER A 99 -19.51 -5.23 11.74
CA SER A 99 -18.71 -4.18 11.08
C SER A 99 -18.14 -4.61 9.72
N VAL A 100 -17.80 -5.90 9.55
CA VAL A 100 -17.25 -6.40 8.27
C VAL A 100 -18.30 -6.43 7.15
N ILE A 101 -19.58 -6.67 7.47
CA ILE A 101 -20.67 -6.61 6.47
C ILE A 101 -20.90 -5.17 5.95
N ARG A 102 -20.71 -4.14 6.79
CA ARG A 102 -20.88 -2.74 6.39
C ARG A 102 -19.74 -2.21 5.51
N ILE A 103 -18.53 -2.79 5.59
CA ILE A 103 -17.39 -2.40 4.76
C ILE A 103 -17.52 -2.97 3.33
N ASN A 104 -18.05 -4.19 3.18
CA ASN A 104 -18.15 -4.83 1.85
C ASN A 104 -19.18 -4.14 0.91
N GLN A 105 -20.21 -3.49 1.46
CA GLN A 105 -21.13 -2.66 0.68
C GLN A 105 -20.50 -1.33 0.20
N ALA A 106 -19.53 -0.78 0.93
CA ALA A 106 -18.88 0.48 0.59
C ALA A 106 -17.87 0.34 -0.57
N GLU A 107 -17.23 -0.83 -0.70
CA GLU A 107 -16.23 -1.06 -1.76
C GLU A 107 -16.85 -1.28 -3.15
N ARG A 108 -18.11 -1.72 -3.25
CA ARG A 108 -18.83 -1.80 -4.54
C ARG A 108 -19.20 -0.44 -5.13
N CYS A 109 -19.24 0.63 -4.33
CA CYS A 109 -19.55 1.98 -4.83
C CYS A 109 -18.33 2.70 -5.42
N ILE A 110 -17.11 2.25 -5.13
CA ILE A 110 -15.88 2.93 -5.57
C ILE A 110 -15.36 2.38 -6.92
N TYR A 111 -15.85 1.22 -7.38
CA TYR A 111 -15.45 0.59 -8.65
C TYR A 111 -16.50 0.70 -9.77
N LYS A 112 -17.50 1.59 -9.62
CA LYS A 112 -18.50 1.84 -10.67
C LYS A 112 -18.53 3.31 -11.04
N GLU A 113 -17.46 3.74 -11.69
CA GLU A 113 -17.43 4.82 -12.69
C GLU A 113 -16.40 4.46 -13.75
#